data_AF-A0A2E5IQV7-F1
#
_entry.id   AF-A0A2E5IQV7-F1
#
_cell.length_a   1.000
_cell.length_b   1.000
_cell.length_c   1.000
_cell.angle_alpha   90.00
_cell.angle_beta   90.00
_cell.angle_gamma   90.00
#
_symmetry.space_group_name_H-M   'P 1'
#
loop_
_entity.id
_entity.type
_entity.pdbx_description
1 polymer ?
#
loop_
_entity_poly.entity_id
_entity_poly.type
_entity_poly.pdbx_seq_one_letter_code
_entity_poly.pdbx_strand_id
1 'polypeptide(L)'
;MRKLLILILVMGLSASISAENNMDIPMLNTEEMIPILDTQQMDIQDMDEVIKIKDTCYQLISEQKFDEAIAQADNLISNYDKVDIYRAIGMQSTDQSMQAKVINLLESIKNTDESMSYLQQDIDVIKLTHMTDNERVQFLRSIKELTILMPHLNVSFDDPANASILYDHIISLMPETVNTMLLNETLNFILVNSDESLEKKMKKLIKIILNKAKKLTVLDQISLLIPLANSTKENTAYKNQIKDLYISSNDFNDKVTLGIQICYNTELNILSDSDLTRLENEIQSKHNQNNNLTSYLFQLAECRSDINKMKQIVSSLPEEEKSMYYIPEPVQDNSVNDVMPKN
;
A
#
# COMPACT_ATOMS: atom_id res chain seq x y z
N MET A 1 -3.34 -21.21 -25.09
CA MET A 1 -2.32 -20.15 -25.25
C MET A 1 -2.82 -18.95 -24.47
N ARG A 2 -2.66 -18.85 -23.14
CA ARG A 2 -1.46 -18.64 -22.30
C ARG A 2 -0.62 -17.41 -22.74
N LYS A 3 -0.54 -16.45 -21.79
CA LYS A 3 0.33 -15.26 -21.65
C LYS A 3 -0.19 -13.96 -22.28
N LEU A 4 -0.64 -13.01 -21.47
CA LEU A 4 0.20 -11.97 -20.85
C LEU A 4 -0.65 -11.08 -19.93
N LEU A 5 -0.62 -11.32 -18.61
CA LEU A 5 -1.06 -10.35 -17.62
C LEU A 5 0.21 -9.61 -17.18
N ILE A 6 0.37 -8.39 -17.68
CA ILE A 6 1.41 -7.47 -17.22
C ILE A 6 0.97 -6.99 -15.85
N LEU A 7 1.61 -7.52 -14.81
CA LEU A 7 1.54 -6.97 -13.46
C LEU A 7 2.40 -5.71 -13.45
N ILE A 8 1.78 -4.53 -13.51
CA ILE A 8 2.41 -3.27 -13.15
C ILE A 8 2.22 -3.10 -11.64
N LEU A 9 3.31 -3.11 -10.89
CA LEU A 9 3.32 -2.57 -9.53
C LEU A 9 4.70 -1.95 -9.28
N VAL A 10 4.74 -0.64 -9.47
CA VAL A 10 5.88 0.23 -9.23
C VAL A 10 5.39 1.35 -8.32
N MET A 11 6.09 1.49 -7.17
CA MET A 11 6.13 2.63 -6.23
C MET A 11 4.84 2.91 -5.45
N GLY A 12 4.84 3.29 -4.18
CA GLY A 12 5.83 4.03 -3.40
C GLY A 12 5.15 5.30 -2.87
N LEU A 13 5.12 5.45 -1.54
CA LEU A 13 4.74 6.61 -0.73
C LEU A 13 3.24 6.99 -0.62
N SER A 14 2.70 6.88 0.59
CA SER A 14 2.57 8.06 1.47
C SER A 14 1.98 7.67 2.84
N ALA A 15 2.85 7.67 3.85
CA ALA A 15 2.42 7.99 5.21
C ALA A 15 2.31 9.51 5.29
N SER A 16 1.13 10.01 5.57
CA SER A 16 0.91 11.38 6.05
C SER A 16 -0.18 11.27 7.11
N ILE A 17 0.23 11.04 8.36
CA ILE A 17 -0.61 11.29 9.52
C ILE A 17 -0.22 12.67 10.02
N SER A 18 -1.10 13.64 9.77
CA SER A 18 -1.17 14.89 10.51
C SER A 18 -1.52 14.59 11.97
N ALA A 19 -0.72 15.09 12.89
CA ALA A 19 -1.11 15.22 14.29
C ALA A 19 -0.70 16.62 14.79
N GLU A 20 -1.56 17.61 14.54
CA GLU A 20 -1.69 18.75 15.44
C GLU A 20 -2.63 18.33 16.57
N ASN A 21 -2.11 18.26 17.79
CA ASN A 21 -2.77 18.82 18.98
C ASN A 21 -1.87 18.71 20.21
N ASN A 22 -1.46 19.89 20.68
CA ASN A 22 -1.19 20.29 22.06
C ASN A 22 -0.97 19.18 23.09
N MET A 23 0.30 18.96 23.42
CA MET A 23 0.69 18.66 24.80
C MET A 23 1.81 19.62 25.21
N ASP A 24 1.54 20.35 26.28
CA ASP A 24 2.45 21.28 26.96
C ASP A 24 3.81 20.63 27.24
N ILE A 25 4.86 21.15 26.61
CA ILE A 25 6.24 20.81 26.96
C ILE A 25 6.70 21.83 28.03
N PRO A 26 7.07 21.39 29.24
CA PRO A 26 7.66 22.28 30.22
C PRO A 26 9.04 22.71 29.74
N MET A 27 9.27 24.03 29.66
CA MET A 27 10.60 24.60 29.43
C MET A 27 11.56 24.13 30.53
N LEU A 28 12.53 23.31 30.15
CA LEU A 28 13.71 23.02 30.96
C LEU A 28 14.88 23.85 30.43
N ASN A 29 15.54 24.52 31.38
CA ASN A 29 16.55 25.53 31.20
C ASN A 29 17.78 25.03 30.44
N THR A 30 18.41 25.99 29.77
CA THR A 30 19.79 26.02 29.30
C THR A 30 20.80 25.50 30.33
N GLU A 31 21.87 24.90 29.80
CA GLU A 31 23.10 24.44 30.46
C GLU A 31 23.13 22.98 30.97
N GLU A 32 23.18 22.04 30.03
CA GLU A 32 24.02 20.84 30.19
C GLU A 32 24.54 20.41 28.81
N MET A 33 25.85 20.59 28.60
CA MET A 33 26.58 20.12 27.42
C MET A 33 26.43 18.60 27.29
N ILE A 34 25.62 18.15 26.34
CA ILE A 34 25.68 16.79 25.80
C ILE A 34 26.76 16.81 24.70
N PRO A 35 27.75 15.89 24.71
CA PRO A 35 28.74 15.85 23.65
C PRO A 35 28.04 15.46 22.35
N ILE A 36 28.20 16.33 21.34
CA ILE A 36 27.78 16.11 19.97
C ILE A 36 28.37 14.77 19.51
N LEU A 37 27.51 13.79 19.25
CA LEU A 37 27.88 12.62 18.46
C LEU A 37 28.24 13.14 17.07
N ASP A 38 29.47 12.84 16.63
CA ASP A 38 29.96 13.07 15.26
C ASP A 38 28.97 12.48 14.25
N THR A 39 28.09 13.32 13.74
CA THR A 39 27.35 13.04 12.51
C THR A 39 28.31 13.36 11.38
N GLN A 40 28.92 12.32 10.80
CA GLN A 40 29.71 12.46 9.58
C GLN A 40 28.86 13.13 8.51
N GLN A 41 29.17 14.38 8.21
CA GLN A 41 28.73 15.04 6.98
C GLN A 41 29.43 14.31 5.82
N MET A 42 28.69 13.49 5.07
CA MET A 42 29.16 13.06 3.76
C MET A 42 29.34 14.30 2.89
N ASP A 43 30.50 14.43 2.26
CA ASP A 43 30.76 15.49 1.30
C ASP A 43 29.84 15.30 0.09
N ILE A 44 29.45 16.38 -0.58
CA ILE A 44 28.61 16.34 -1.80
C ILE A 44 29.30 15.50 -2.88
N GLN A 45 30.64 15.47 -2.89
CA GLN A 45 31.44 14.63 -3.78
C GLN A 45 31.30 13.14 -3.47
N ASP A 46 31.17 12.75 -2.20
CA ASP A 46 31.00 11.35 -1.79
C ASP A 46 29.61 10.84 -2.20
N MET A 47 28.59 11.71 -2.15
CA MET A 47 27.23 11.36 -2.59
C MET A 47 27.15 11.11 -4.10
N ASP A 48 27.84 11.93 -4.90
CA ASP A 48 27.93 11.75 -6.35
C ASP A 48 28.66 10.45 -6.75
N GLU A 49 29.63 10.01 -5.94
CA GLU A 49 30.34 8.76 -6.16
C GLU A 49 29.47 7.54 -5.80
N VAL A 50 28.77 7.58 -4.67
CA VAL A 50 27.82 6.52 -4.28
C VAL A 50 26.74 6.32 -5.35
N ILE A 51 26.16 7.40 -5.88
CA ILE A 51 25.14 7.33 -6.94
C ILE A 51 25.70 6.64 -8.19
N LYS A 52 26.90 7.03 -8.65
CA LYS A 52 27.55 6.41 -9.83
C LYS A 52 27.80 4.92 -9.63
N ILE A 53 28.23 4.52 -8.43
CA ILE A 53 28.45 3.11 -8.10
C ILE A 53 27.12 2.35 -8.16
N LYS A 54 26.05 2.88 -7.56
CA LYS A 54 24.72 2.25 -7.59
C LYS A 54 24.15 2.15 -9.00
N ASP A 55 24.25 3.20 -9.80
CA ASP A 55 23.81 3.20 -11.21
C ASP A 55 24.55 2.12 -12.01
N THR A 56 25.86 2.01 -11.81
CA THR A 56 26.68 0.96 -12.44
C THR A 56 26.21 -0.43 -11.99
N CYS A 57 25.98 -0.65 -10.69
CA CYS A 57 25.45 -1.91 -10.17
C CYS A 57 24.10 -2.27 -10.82
N TYR A 58 23.14 -1.34 -10.89
CA TYR A 58 21.83 -1.61 -11.49
C TYR A 58 21.91 -1.86 -12.99
N GLN A 59 22.83 -1.20 -13.70
CA GLN A 59 23.10 -1.52 -15.10
C GLN A 59 23.60 -2.96 -15.23
N LEU A 60 24.61 -3.35 -14.44
CA LEU A 60 25.17 -4.71 -14.46
C LEU A 60 24.11 -5.77 -14.09
N ILE A 61 23.25 -5.47 -13.11
CA ILE A 61 22.11 -6.32 -12.74
C ILE A 61 21.16 -6.51 -13.93
N SER A 62 20.83 -5.43 -14.65
CA SER A 62 19.96 -5.51 -15.84
C SER A 62 20.58 -6.33 -16.99
N GLU A 63 21.91 -6.35 -17.06
CA GLU A 63 22.70 -7.15 -18.00
C GLU A 63 22.95 -8.59 -17.49
N GLN A 64 22.40 -8.97 -16.33
CA GLN A 64 22.60 -10.26 -15.64
C GLN A 64 24.08 -10.56 -15.27
N LYS A 65 24.91 -9.52 -15.15
CA LYS A 65 26.32 -9.62 -14.74
C LYS A 65 26.45 -9.51 -13.21
N PHE A 66 25.84 -10.46 -12.51
CA PHE A 66 25.68 -10.36 -11.05
C PHE A 66 27.00 -10.40 -10.27
N ASP A 67 28.00 -11.18 -10.71
CA ASP A 67 29.31 -11.19 -10.03
C ASP A 67 30.04 -9.85 -10.14
N GLU A 68 29.93 -9.18 -11.28
CA GLU A 68 30.49 -7.83 -11.49
C GLU A 68 29.73 -6.80 -10.65
N ALA A 69 28.41 -6.92 -10.56
CA ALA A 69 27.60 -6.05 -9.70
C ALA A 69 27.95 -6.20 -8.21
N ILE A 70 28.20 -7.44 -7.73
CA ILE A 70 28.66 -7.69 -6.35
C ILE A 70 30.02 -7.05 -6.12
N ALA A 71 30.98 -7.25 -7.03
CA ALA A 71 32.31 -6.65 -6.91
C ALA A 71 32.25 -5.12 -6.90
N GLN A 72 31.33 -4.53 -7.68
CA GLN A 72 31.12 -3.08 -7.68
C GLN A 72 30.46 -2.59 -6.38
N ALA A 73 29.53 -3.36 -5.80
CA ALA A 73 28.88 -3.05 -4.54
C ALA A 73 29.83 -3.09 -3.34
N ASP A 74 30.91 -3.87 -3.39
CA ASP A 74 31.93 -3.89 -2.33
C ASP A 74 32.62 -2.54 -2.13
N ASN A 75 32.62 -1.67 -3.15
CA ASN A 75 33.13 -0.30 -3.07
C ASN A 75 32.21 0.66 -2.29
N LEU A 76 30.98 0.26 -1.99
CA LEU A 76 30.07 1.05 -1.14
C LEU A 76 30.53 0.96 0.33
N ILE A 77 30.43 2.06 1.06
CA ILE A 77 30.76 2.07 2.51
C ILE A 77 29.54 1.65 3.34
N SER A 78 28.37 2.15 2.95
CA SER A 78 27.10 1.93 3.64
C SER A 78 26.58 0.51 3.48
N ASN A 79 26.28 -0.16 4.60
CA ASN A 79 25.57 -1.43 4.60
C ASN A 79 24.17 -1.32 3.97
N TYR A 80 23.49 -0.18 4.13
CA TYR A 80 22.18 0.04 3.50
C TYR A 80 22.26 0.02 1.98
N ASP A 81 23.29 0.63 1.39
CA ASP A 81 23.46 0.63 -0.06
C ASP A 81 23.89 -0.74 -0.58
N LYS A 82 24.74 -1.48 0.15
CA LYS A 82 25.07 -2.87 -0.19
C LYS A 82 23.84 -3.77 -0.17
N VAL A 83 23.02 -3.65 0.88
CA VAL A 83 21.77 -4.39 1.03
C VAL A 83 20.85 -4.16 -0.16
N ASP A 84 20.67 -2.90 -0.57
CA ASP A 84 19.82 -2.52 -1.70
C ASP A 84 20.24 -3.24 -2.99
N ILE A 85 21.55 -3.25 -3.28
CA ILE A 85 22.11 -3.96 -4.43
C ILE A 85 21.98 -5.47 -4.29
N TYR A 86 22.37 -6.04 -3.15
CA TYR A 86 22.30 -7.49 -2.91
C TYR A 86 20.87 -8.02 -2.97
N ARG A 87 19.91 -7.30 -2.40
CA ARG A 87 18.49 -7.63 -2.52
C ARG A 87 18.03 -7.64 -3.98
N ALA A 88 18.41 -6.63 -4.77
CA ALA A 88 18.05 -6.57 -6.18
C ALA A 88 18.59 -7.76 -6.96
N ILE A 89 19.84 -8.17 -6.71
CA ILE A 89 20.44 -9.36 -7.32
C ILE A 89 19.69 -10.63 -6.89
N GLY A 90 19.42 -10.78 -5.59
CA GLY A 90 18.72 -11.96 -5.06
C GLY A 90 17.33 -12.15 -5.65
N MET A 91 16.58 -11.06 -5.84
CA MET A 91 15.23 -11.10 -6.43
C MET A 91 15.24 -11.34 -7.95
N GLN A 92 16.27 -10.91 -8.67
CA GLN A 92 16.32 -11.00 -10.13
C GLN A 92 17.06 -12.24 -10.66
N SER A 93 17.99 -12.79 -9.88
CA SER A 93 18.74 -13.97 -10.29
C SER A 93 17.81 -15.19 -10.41
N THR A 94 17.99 -15.98 -11.45
CA THR A 94 17.41 -17.33 -11.57
C THR A 94 18.40 -18.44 -11.22
N ASP A 95 19.66 -18.09 -10.96
CA ASP A 95 20.71 -19.03 -10.58
C ASP A 95 20.73 -19.23 -9.05
N GLN A 96 20.53 -20.49 -8.64
CA GLN A 96 20.55 -20.91 -7.24
C GLN A 96 21.91 -20.65 -6.56
N SER A 97 23.02 -20.78 -7.29
CA SER A 97 24.35 -20.52 -6.72
C SER A 97 24.53 -19.04 -6.41
N MET A 98 24.11 -18.17 -7.33
CA MET A 98 24.15 -16.72 -7.14
C MET A 98 23.24 -16.26 -5.99
N GLN A 99 22.04 -16.83 -5.88
CA GLN A 99 21.13 -16.50 -4.77
C GLN A 99 21.70 -16.94 -3.43
N ALA A 100 22.25 -18.15 -3.33
CA ALA A 100 22.91 -18.62 -2.11
C ALA A 100 24.07 -17.70 -1.72
N LYS A 101 24.86 -17.24 -2.69
CA LYS A 101 25.93 -16.26 -2.48
C LYS A 101 25.38 -14.95 -1.91
N VAL A 102 24.32 -14.39 -2.50
CA VAL A 102 23.67 -13.16 -2.03
C VAL A 102 23.06 -13.31 -0.64
N ILE A 103 22.38 -14.44 -0.37
CA ILE A 103 21.80 -14.74 0.95
C ILE A 103 22.90 -14.72 2.00
N ASN A 104 24.04 -15.37 1.74
CA ASN A 104 25.18 -15.37 2.67
C ASN A 104 25.72 -13.96 2.92
N LEU A 105 25.75 -13.09 1.90
CA LEU A 105 26.16 -11.69 2.05
C LEU A 105 25.17 -10.91 2.93
N LEU A 106 23.87 -11.05 2.70
CA LEU A 106 22.82 -10.41 3.50
C LEU A 106 22.83 -10.93 4.96
N GLU A 107 22.99 -12.24 5.16
CA GLU A 107 23.12 -12.85 6.49
C GLU A 107 24.38 -12.34 7.21
N SER A 108 25.49 -12.17 6.50
CA SER A 108 26.71 -11.59 7.06
C SER A 108 26.50 -10.14 7.51
N ILE A 109 25.83 -9.31 6.71
CA ILE A 109 25.51 -7.92 7.09
C ILE A 109 24.58 -7.92 8.31
N LYS A 110 23.50 -8.70 8.28
CA LYS A 110 22.55 -8.83 9.39
C LYS A 110 23.24 -9.24 10.71
N ASN A 111 24.20 -10.16 10.64
CA ASN A 111 24.89 -10.67 11.83
C ASN A 111 25.95 -9.69 12.38
N THR A 112 26.39 -8.74 11.57
CA THR A 112 27.43 -7.76 11.96
C THR A 112 26.85 -6.40 12.32
N ASP A 113 25.60 -6.11 11.94
CA ASP A 113 24.92 -4.84 12.16
C ASP A 113 23.51 -5.07 12.75
N GLU A 114 23.35 -4.80 14.05
CA GLU A 114 22.09 -5.01 14.76
C GLU A 114 20.93 -4.13 14.22
N SER A 115 21.24 -3.00 13.58
CA SER A 115 20.23 -2.13 12.94
C SER A 115 19.58 -2.79 11.72
N MET A 116 20.17 -3.87 11.20
CA MET A 116 19.76 -4.58 10.00
C MET A 116 18.86 -5.80 10.29
N SER A 117 18.24 -5.86 11.47
CA SER A 117 17.32 -6.94 11.84
C SER A 117 16.15 -7.15 10.85
N TYR A 118 15.73 -6.09 10.15
CA TYR A 118 14.69 -6.12 9.12
C TYR A 118 15.07 -7.00 7.90
N LEU A 119 16.36 -7.26 7.67
CA LEU A 119 16.85 -8.07 6.55
C LEU A 119 16.35 -9.50 6.57
N GLN A 120 15.91 -10.01 7.73
CA GLN A 120 15.37 -11.36 7.81
C GLN A 120 14.20 -11.54 6.84
N GLN A 121 13.33 -10.54 6.71
CA GLN A 121 12.20 -10.59 5.79
C GLN A 121 12.67 -10.66 4.33
N ASP A 122 13.63 -9.82 3.93
CA ASP A 122 14.16 -9.81 2.56
C ASP A 122 14.86 -11.13 2.22
N ILE A 123 15.66 -11.67 3.15
CA ILE A 123 16.31 -12.98 3.00
C ILE A 123 15.27 -14.09 2.79
N ASP A 124 14.19 -14.10 3.58
CA ASP A 124 13.15 -15.13 3.48
C ASP A 124 12.36 -15.02 2.17
N VAL A 125 12.09 -13.81 1.67
CA VAL A 125 11.44 -13.62 0.36
C VAL A 125 12.35 -14.13 -0.77
N ILE A 126 13.65 -13.84 -0.74
CA ILE A 126 14.62 -14.38 -1.72
C ILE A 126 14.69 -15.92 -1.62
N LYS A 127 14.60 -16.50 -0.42
CA LYS A 127 14.55 -17.96 -0.27
C LYS A 127 13.26 -18.54 -0.89
N LEU A 128 12.12 -17.90 -0.66
CA LEU A 128 10.81 -18.35 -1.13
C LEU A 128 10.68 -18.39 -2.66
N THR A 129 11.28 -17.45 -3.39
CA THR A 129 11.19 -17.40 -4.86
C THR A 129 11.71 -18.67 -5.54
N HIS A 130 12.60 -19.42 -4.90
CA HIS A 130 13.26 -20.59 -5.50
C HIS A 130 12.93 -21.92 -4.84
N MET A 131 12.15 -21.89 -3.76
CA MET A 131 11.55 -23.09 -3.19
C MET A 131 10.52 -23.69 -4.16
N THR A 132 10.43 -25.02 -4.17
CA THR A 132 9.26 -25.72 -4.71
C THR A 132 8.01 -25.37 -3.91
N ASP A 133 6.82 -25.56 -4.48
CA ASP A 133 5.57 -25.30 -3.75
C ASP A 133 5.48 -26.03 -2.40
N ASN A 134 5.96 -27.28 -2.34
CA ASN A 134 5.98 -28.05 -1.09
C ASN A 134 6.91 -27.43 -0.04
N GLU A 135 8.10 -26.99 -0.45
CA GLU A 135 9.06 -26.32 0.44
C GLU A 135 8.52 -24.97 0.92
N ARG A 136 7.89 -24.19 0.02
CA ARG A 136 7.22 -22.93 0.37
C ARG A 136 6.14 -23.16 1.42
N VAL A 137 5.27 -24.14 1.22
CA VAL A 137 4.22 -24.46 2.19
C VAL A 137 4.82 -24.88 3.53
N GLN A 138 5.87 -25.70 3.53
CA GLN A 138 6.54 -26.12 4.77
C GLN A 138 7.15 -24.92 5.53
N PHE A 139 7.86 -24.04 4.82
CA PHE A 139 8.43 -22.82 5.38
C PHE A 139 7.33 -21.93 5.97
N LEU A 140 6.29 -21.60 5.19
CA LEU A 140 5.22 -20.71 5.62
C LEU A 140 4.41 -21.29 6.80
N ARG A 141 4.24 -22.62 6.88
CA ARG A 141 3.60 -23.30 8.02
C ARG A 141 4.48 -23.34 9.28
N SER A 142 5.79 -23.17 9.13
CA SER A 142 6.71 -23.11 10.26
C SER A 142 6.51 -21.81 11.06
N ILE A 143 6.09 -20.72 10.39
CA ILE A 143 5.77 -19.43 11.00
C ILE A 143 4.52 -19.57 11.88
N LYS A 144 4.61 -19.12 13.13
CA LYS A 144 3.57 -19.27 14.17
C LYS A 144 2.81 -17.99 14.50
N GLU A 145 3.20 -16.88 13.91
CA GLU A 145 2.55 -15.58 14.13
C GLU A 145 2.05 -15.04 12.81
N LEU A 146 0.79 -14.62 12.76
CA LEU A 146 0.16 -14.17 11.53
C LEU A 146 0.83 -12.89 10.98
N THR A 147 1.25 -11.99 11.86
CA THR A 147 1.98 -10.75 11.52
C THR A 147 3.34 -11.02 10.89
N ILE A 148 4.02 -12.08 11.31
CA ILE A 148 5.27 -12.52 10.69
C ILE A 148 4.99 -13.24 9.37
N LEU A 149 3.87 -13.97 9.26
CA LEU A 149 3.51 -14.70 8.04
C LEU A 149 3.13 -13.77 6.88
N MET A 150 2.36 -12.70 7.15
CA MET A 150 1.77 -11.85 6.11
C MET A 150 2.75 -11.33 5.05
N PRO A 151 3.94 -10.80 5.41
CA PRO A 151 4.88 -10.28 4.43
C PRO A 151 5.41 -11.33 3.45
N HIS A 152 5.27 -12.63 3.78
CA HIS A 152 5.72 -13.75 2.95
C HIS A 152 4.61 -14.36 2.08
N LEU A 153 3.38 -13.88 2.18
CA LEU A 153 2.23 -14.46 1.47
C LEU A 153 2.07 -13.94 0.03
N ASN A 154 2.94 -13.05 -0.44
CA ASN A 154 2.98 -12.69 -1.86
C ASN A 154 3.66 -13.79 -2.71
N VAL A 155 3.09 -15.00 -2.64
CA VAL A 155 3.56 -16.19 -3.35
C VAL A 155 2.40 -16.82 -4.12
N SER A 156 2.68 -17.32 -5.32
CA SER A 156 1.74 -18.11 -6.12
C SER A 156 2.11 -19.59 -6.05
N PHE A 157 1.09 -20.45 -6.06
CA PHE A 157 1.26 -21.91 -6.14
C PHE A 157 0.76 -22.40 -7.49
N ASP A 158 1.46 -23.36 -8.07
CA ASP A 158 1.01 -24.06 -9.28
C ASP A 158 -0.14 -25.02 -8.95
N ASP A 159 -0.10 -25.66 -7.77
CA ASP A 159 -1.17 -26.51 -7.26
C ASP A 159 -2.03 -25.75 -6.22
N PRO A 160 -3.33 -25.52 -6.49
CA PRO A 160 -4.26 -24.89 -5.55
C PRO A 160 -4.34 -25.59 -4.19
N ALA A 161 -4.05 -26.89 -4.10
CA ALA A 161 -4.02 -27.61 -2.83
C ALA A 161 -3.05 -26.96 -1.81
N ASN A 162 -1.93 -26.41 -2.29
CA ASN A 162 -0.93 -25.73 -1.47
C ASN A 162 -1.46 -24.40 -0.90
N ALA A 163 -2.12 -23.59 -1.72
CA ALA A 163 -2.80 -22.38 -1.26
C ALA A 163 -3.92 -22.72 -0.24
N SER A 164 -4.66 -23.80 -0.49
CA SER A 164 -5.69 -24.31 0.43
C SER A 164 -5.14 -24.68 1.81
N ILE A 165 -3.92 -25.24 1.88
CA ILE A 165 -3.24 -25.55 3.15
C ILE A 165 -2.91 -24.25 3.91
N LEU A 166 -2.43 -23.22 3.19
CA LEU A 166 -2.11 -21.94 3.81
C LEU A 166 -3.34 -21.20 4.31
N TYR A 167 -4.48 -21.29 3.63
CA TYR A 167 -5.74 -20.76 4.15
C TYR A 167 -6.11 -21.38 5.51
N ASP A 168 -5.96 -22.70 5.67
CA ASP A 168 -6.21 -23.35 6.95
C ASP A 168 -5.20 -22.90 8.02
N HIS A 169 -3.93 -22.69 7.63
CA HIS A 169 -2.89 -22.19 8.54
C HIS A 169 -3.20 -20.76 9.02
N ILE A 170 -3.51 -19.84 8.10
CA ILE A 170 -3.94 -18.47 8.38
C ILE A 170 -5.13 -18.44 9.33
N ILE A 171 -6.15 -19.29 9.09
CA ILE A 171 -7.30 -19.42 9.99
C ILE A 171 -6.85 -19.80 11.40
N SER A 172 -5.90 -20.75 11.52
CA SER A 172 -5.43 -21.23 12.81
C SER A 172 -4.57 -20.21 13.57
N LEU A 173 -3.87 -19.32 12.85
CA LEU A 173 -3.06 -18.25 13.42
C LEU A 173 -3.82 -16.96 13.69
N MET A 174 -5.05 -16.83 13.19
CA MET A 174 -5.80 -15.58 13.29
C MET A 174 -6.12 -15.23 14.75
N PRO A 175 -5.60 -14.12 15.29
CA PRO A 175 -5.75 -13.81 16.70
C PRO A 175 -7.20 -13.45 17.06
N GLU A 176 -7.49 -13.42 18.37
CA GLU A 176 -8.80 -13.02 18.87
C GLU A 176 -9.08 -11.53 18.62
N THR A 177 -8.09 -10.71 18.91
CA THR A 177 -8.01 -9.28 18.60
C THR A 177 -7.21 -9.09 17.33
N VAL A 178 -7.84 -8.50 16.32
CA VAL A 178 -7.23 -8.19 15.02
C VAL A 178 -7.39 -6.71 14.76
N ASN A 179 -6.45 -6.12 14.03
CA ASN A 179 -6.59 -4.77 13.50
C ASN A 179 -6.95 -4.82 12.00
N THR A 180 -7.32 -3.66 11.45
CA THR A 180 -7.75 -3.52 10.05
C THR A 180 -6.64 -3.90 9.07
N MET A 181 -5.39 -3.54 9.39
CA MET A 181 -4.23 -3.84 8.54
C MET A 181 -4.07 -5.34 8.31
N LEU A 182 -4.06 -6.13 9.38
CA LEU A 182 -3.90 -7.58 9.31
C LEU A 182 -5.07 -8.25 8.55
N LEU A 183 -6.29 -7.76 8.74
CA LEU A 183 -7.46 -8.25 8.00
C LEU A 183 -7.40 -7.88 6.51
N ASN A 184 -6.94 -6.67 6.17
CA ASN A 184 -6.76 -6.21 4.79
C ASN A 184 -5.67 -7.01 4.08
N GLU A 185 -4.53 -7.25 4.72
CA GLU A 185 -3.46 -8.09 4.16
C GLU A 185 -3.94 -9.52 3.90
N THR A 186 -4.66 -10.10 4.86
CA THR A 186 -5.26 -11.43 4.70
C THR A 186 -6.27 -11.45 3.56
N LEU A 187 -7.10 -10.40 3.45
CA LEU A 187 -8.09 -10.27 2.39
C LEU A 187 -7.43 -10.13 1.01
N ASN A 188 -6.39 -9.30 0.89
CA ASN A 188 -5.63 -9.12 -0.35
C ASN A 188 -5.00 -10.43 -0.81
N PHE A 189 -4.41 -11.20 0.11
CA PHE A 189 -3.86 -12.52 -0.21
C PHE A 189 -4.92 -13.44 -0.82
N ILE A 190 -6.13 -13.47 -0.26
CA ILE A 190 -7.24 -14.29 -0.78
C ILE A 190 -7.65 -13.81 -2.16
N LEU A 191 -7.82 -12.50 -2.35
CA LEU A 191 -8.37 -11.93 -3.58
C LEU A 191 -7.42 -12.07 -4.79
N VAL A 192 -6.11 -12.17 -4.57
CA VAL A 192 -5.12 -12.40 -5.64
C VAL A 192 -5.10 -13.87 -6.09
N ASN A 193 -5.52 -14.81 -5.25
CA ASN A 193 -5.59 -16.23 -5.58
C ASN A 193 -6.95 -16.58 -6.20
N SER A 194 -7.03 -16.51 -7.54
CA SER A 194 -8.28 -16.62 -8.30
C SER A 194 -8.68 -18.05 -8.73
N ASP A 195 -8.17 -19.10 -8.07
CA ASP A 195 -8.49 -20.48 -8.45
C ASP A 195 -9.90 -20.89 -7.97
N GLU A 196 -10.77 -21.30 -8.91
CA GLU A 196 -12.15 -21.69 -8.62
C GLU A 196 -12.26 -22.85 -7.61
N SER A 197 -11.28 -23.77 -7.58
CA SER A 197 -11.29 -24.89 -6.63
C SER A 197 -11.16 -24.42 -5.17
N LEU A 198 -10.66 -23.19 -4.96
CA LEU A 198 -10.50 -22.58 -3.65
C LEU A 198 -11.72 -21.80 -3.17
N GLU A 199 -12.72 -21.57 -4.03
CA GLU A 199 -13.83 -20.66 -3.77
C GLU A 199 -14.53 -20.93 -2.43
N LYS A 200 -14.77 -22.21 -2.10
CA LYS A 200 -15.40 -22.61 -0.83
C LYS A 200 -14.56 -22.22 0.38
N LYS A 201 -13.23 -22.38 0.30
CA LYS A 201 -12.30 -22.02 1.38
C LYS A 201 -12.14 -20.50 1.48
N MET A 202 -12.03 -19.81 0.35
CA MET A 202 -12.01 -18.34 0.30
C MET A 202 -13.26 -17.77 0.98
N LYS A 203 -14.45 -18.24 0.61
CA LYS A 203 -15.72 -17.84 1.25
C LYS A 203 -15.75 -18.07 2.76
N LYS A 204 -15.19 -19.20 3.22
CA LYS A 204 -15.07 -19.49 4.66
C LYS A 204 -14.15 -18.50 5.36
N LEU A 205 -12.98 -18.22 4.81
CA LEU A 205 -12.02 -17.28 5.38
C LEU A 205 -12.55 -15.84 5.35
N ILE A 206 -13.16 -15.40 4.25
CA ILE A 206 -13.86 -14.11 4.16
C ILE A 206 -14.93 -13.99 5.24
N LYS A 207 -15.73 -15.03 5.48
CA LYS A 207 -16.73 -15.04 6.56
C LYS A 207 -16.09 -14.86 7.94
N ILE A 208 -14.92 -15.46 8.19
CA ILE A 208 -14.17 -15.29 9.44
C ILE A 208 -13.67 -13.85 9.57
N ILE A 209 -13.06 -13.30 8.51
CA ILE A 209 -12.58 -11.91 8.45
C ILE A 209 -13.73 -10.94 8.76
N LEU A 210 -14.85 -11.06 8.06
CA LEU A 210 -16.01 -10.19 8.27
C LEU A 210 -16.61 -10.32 9.66
N ASN A 211 -16.60 -11.53 10.25
CA ASN A 211 -17.08 -11.69 11.62
C ASN A 211 -16.15 -11.01 12.64
N LYS A 212 -14.84 -11.02 12.40
CA LYS A 212 -13.87 -10.31 13.24
C LYS A 212 -13.96 -8.80 13.05
N ALA A 213 -14.17 -8.34 11.82
CA ALA A 213 -14.31 -6.92 11.46
C ALA A 213 -15.45 -6.21 12.21
N LYS A 214 -16.51 -6.93 12.62
CA LYS A 214 -17.62 -6.37 13.42
C LYS A 214 -17.19 -5.71 14.73
N LYS A 215 -15.98 -6.01 15.23
CA LYS A 215 -15.40 -5.39 16.42
C LYS A 215 -14.60 -4.10 16.13
N LEU A 216 -14.39 -3.78 14.85
CA LEU A 216 -13.67 -2.60 14.39
C LEU A 216 -14.62 -1.40 14.21
N THR A 217 -14.04 -0.23 13.92
CA THR A 217 -14.85 0.96 13.59
C THR A 217 -15.66 0.73 12.31
N VAL A 218 -16.70 1.54 12.10
CA VAL A 218 -17.51 1.45 10.86
C VAL A 218 -16.64 1.74 9.63
N LEU A 219 -15.70 2.67 9.75
CA LEU A 219 -14.72 3.01 8.70
C LEU A 219 -13.88 1.79 8.31
N ASP A 220 -13.33 1.10 9.31
CA ASP A 220 -12.53 -0.11 9.09
C ASP A 220 -13.36 -1.23 8.43
N GLN A 221 -14.61 -1.41 8.87
CA GLN A 221 -15.52 -2.39 8.28
C GLN A 221 -15.81 -2.08 6.81
N ILE A 222 -16.06 -0.82 6.46
CA ILE A 222 -16.29 -0.39 5.08
C ILE A 222 -15.01 -0.59 4.24
N SER A 223 -13.84 -0.27 4.78
CA SER A 223 -12.55 -0.47 4.10
C SER A 223 -12.31 -1.93 3.68
N LEU A 224 -12.80 -2.89 4.47
CA LEU A 224 -12.71 -4.33 4.18
C LEU A 224 -13.78 -4.80 3.18
N LEU A 225 -14.96 -4.18 3.20
CA LEU A 225 -16.08 -4.55 2.32
C LEU A 225 -15.93 -4.01 0.91
N ILE A 226 -15.25 -2.87 0.71
CA ILE A 226 -15.06 -2.26 -0.62
C ILE A 226 -14.28 -3.19 -1.57
N PRO A 227 -13.10 -3.73 -1.22
CA PRO A 227 -12.38 -4.68 -2.09
C PRO A 227 -13.21 -5.92 -2.42
N LEU A 228 -13.98 -6.42 -1.45
CA LEU A 228 -14.89 -7.54 -1.65
C LEU A 228 -16.02 -7.20 -2.63
N ALA A 229 -16.58 -5.99 -2.55
CA ALA A 229 -17.59 -5.50 -3.47
C ALA A 229 -17.03 -5.26 -4.88
N ASN A 230 -15.76 -4.83 -4.99
CA ASN A 230 -15.04 -4.64 -6.25
C ASN A 230 -14.64 -5.97 -6.91
N SER A 231 -14.35 -7.00 -6.11
CA SER A 231 -13.87 -8.30 -6.63
C SER A 231 -14.87 -9.00 -7.56
N THR A 232 -16.17 -8.69 -7.44
CA THR A 232 -17.19 -9.16 -8.38
C THR A 232 -18.19 -8.03 -8.67
N LYS A 233 -18.37 -7.69 -9.96
CA LYS A 233 -19.22 -6.56 -10.40
C LYS A 233 -20.65 -6.57 -9.81
N GLU A 234 -21.14 -7.74 -9.43
CA GLU A 234 -22.52 -7.97 -8.94
C GLU A 234 -22.60 -8.36 -7.45
N ASN A 235 -21.65 -7.95 -6.61
CA ASN A 235 -21.70 -8.29 -5.19
C ASN A 235 -22.70 -7.46 -4.36
N THR A 236 -23.99 -7.60 -4.69
CA THR A 236 -25.10 -6.88 -4.05
C THR A 236 -25.12 -7.04 -2.53
N ALA A 237 -24.69 -8.19 -2.00
CA ALA A 237 -24.65 -8.43 -0.56
C ALA A 237 -23.68 -7.50 0.16
N TYR A 238 -22.46 -7.31 -0.35
CA TYR A 238 -21.49 -6.40 0.26
C TYR A 238 -21.86 -4.93 0.01
N LYS A 239 -22.38 -4.60 -1.17
CA LYS A 239 -22.91 -3.25 -1.46
C LYS A 239 -24.01 -2.85 -0.46
N ASN A 240 -24.95 -3.74 -0.19
CA ASN A 240 -26.01 -3.51 0.79
C ASN A 240 -25.46 -3.36 2.21
N GLN A 241 -24.50 -4.20 2.62
CA GLN A 241 -23.87 -4.07 3.93
C GLN A 241 -23.14 -2.74 4.09
N ILE A 242 -22.40 -2.27 3.08
CA ILE A 242 -21.75 -0.95 3.10
C ILE A 242 -22.80 0.15 3.23
N LYS A 243 -23.90 0.06 2.48
CA LYS A 243 -24.99 1.03 2.55
C LYS A 243 -25.65 1.07 3.93
N ASP A 244 -25.91 -0.08 4.54
CA ASP A 244 -26.51 -0.17 5.88
C ASP A 244 -25.58 0.43 6.96
N LEU A 245 -24.27 0.17 6.85
CA LEU A 245 -23.26 0.76 7.73
C LEU A 245 -23.19 2.29 7.58
N TYR A 246 -23.27 2.80 6.34
CA TYR A 246 -23.32 4.24 6.09
C TYR A 246 -24.59 4.88 6.66
N ILE A 247 -25.77 4.28 6.42
CA ILE A 247 -27.06 4.81 6.88
C ILE A 247 -27.15 4.80 8.42
N SER A 248 -26.57 3.80 9.07
CA SER A 248 -26.57 3.69 10.53
C SER A 248 -25.57 4.60 11.23
N SER A 249 -24.66 5.25 10.49
CA SER A 249 -23.72 6.24 11.04
C SER A 249 -24.43 7.55 11.38
N ASN A 250 -24.50 7.85 12.67
CA ASN A 250 -25.16 9.06 13.19
C ASN A 250 -24.19 10.21 13.45
N ASP A 251 -22.90 9.92 13.68
CA ASP A 251 -21.90 10.96 13.82
C ASP A 251 -21.66 11.65 12.47
N PHE A 252 -21.61 12.98 12.49
CA PHE A 252 -21.48 13.75 11.26
C PHE A 252 -20.12 13.57 10.59
N ASN A 253 -19.03 13.59 11.35
CA ASN A 253 -17.69 13.47 10.79
C ASN A 253 -17.47 12.06 10.23
N ASP A 254 -17.95 11.04 10.95
CA ASP A 254 -17.94 9.67 10.46
C ASP A 254 -18.76 9.55 9.18
N LYS A 255 -20.00 10.06 9.17
CA LYS A 255 -20.86 9.98 7.98
C LYS A 255 -20.26 10.67 6.76
N VAL A 256 -19.62 11.82 6.94
CA VAL A 256 -18.89 12.52 5.86
C VAL A 256 -17.72 11.68 5.36
N THR A 257 -16.87 11.20 6.27
CA THR A 257 -15.69 10.38 5.94
C THR A 257 -16.10 9.11 5.19
N LEU A 258 -17.11 8.40 5.69
CA LEU A 258 -17.66 7.20 5.06
C LEU A 258 -18.25 7.51 3.69
N GLY A 259 -19.04 8.58 3.58
CA GLY A 259 -19.66 8.97 2.32
C GLY A 259 -18.66 9.28 1.23
N ILE A 260 -17.58 10.01 1.58
CA ILE A 260 -16.47 10.31 0.67
C ILE A 260 -15.73 9.04 0.25
N GLN A 261 -15.39 8.16 1.19
CA GLN A 261 -14.71 6.89 0.88
C GLN A 261 -15.54 6.01 -0.07
N ILE A 262 -16.86 5.92 0.16
CA ILE A 262 -17.75 5.17 -0.72
C ILE A 262 -17.86 5.86 -2.10
N CYS A 263 -17.91 7.20 -2.13
CA CYS A 263 -18.00 7.97 -3.37
C CYS A 263 -16.81 7.72 -4.29
N TYR A 264 -15.58 7.61 -3.78
CA TYR A 264 -14.40 7.28 -4.60
C TYR A 264 -14.48 5.89 -5.26
N ASN A 265 -15.45 5.06 -4.89
CA ASN A 265 -15.74 3.78 -5.53
C ASN A 265 -17.03 3.87 -6.37
N THR A 266 -17.13 4.88 -7.24
CA THR A 266 -18.33 5.20 -8.03
C THR A 266 -18.87 4.01 -8.83
N GLU A 267 -18.01 3.14 -9.36
CA GLU A 267 -18.40 1.92 -10.09
C GLU A 267 -19.30 0.98 -9.28
N LEU A 268 -19.16 0.99 -7.95
CA LEU A 268 -19.98 0.16 -7.07
C LEU A 268 -21.44 0.65 -6.98
N ASN A 269 -21.70 1.93 -7.27
CA ASN A 269 -23.03 2.56 -7.21
C ASN A 269 -23.77 2.34 -5.87
N ILE A 270 -23.03 2.42 -4.75
CA ILE A 270 -23.59 2.18 -3.41
C ILE A 270 -24.44 3.37 -2.93
N LEU A 271 -23.90 4.59 -3.11
CA LEU A 271 -24.60 5.85 -2.87
C LEU A 271 -25.14 6.38 -4.19
N SER A 272 -26.42 6.76 -4.20
CA SER A 272 -27.02 7.43 -5.34
C SER A 272 -26.59 8.90 -5.39
N ASP A 273 -26.79 9.56 -6.54
CA ASP A 273 -26.60 11.01 -6.66
C ASP A 273 -27.41 11.79 -5.62
N SER A 274 -28.61 11.28 -5.26
CA SER A 274 -29.44 11.89 -4.23
C SER A 274 -28.85 11.76 -2.83
N ASP A 275 -28.19 10.62 -2.53
CA ASP A 275 -27.49 10.42 -1.26
C ASP A 275 -26.28 11.35 -1.14
N LEU A 276 -25.51 11.49 -2.23
CA LEU A 276 -24.34 12.38 -2.29
C LEU A 276 -24.73 13.85 -2.22
N THR A 277 -25.81 14.25 -2.91
CA THR A 277 -26.36 15.61 -2.84
C THR A 277 -26.86 15.92 -1.42
N ARG A 278 -27.48 14.95 -0.74
CA ARG A 278 -27.88 15.13 0.67
C ARG A 278 -26.66 15.33 1.56
N LEU A 279 -25.60 14.54 1.37
CA LEU A 279 -24.36 14.68 2.11
C LEU A 279 -23.70 16.05 1.87
N GLU A 280 -23.65 16.51 0.61
CA GLU A 280 -23.15 17.83 0.25
C GLU A 280 -23.90 18.95 0.98
N ASN A 281 -25.24 18.89 0.98
CA ASN A 281 -26.09 19.85 1.68
C ASN A 281 -25.88 19.81 3.21
N GLU A 282 -25.73 18.62 3.79
CA GLU A 282 -25.41 18.45 5.21
C GLU A 282 -24.07 19.13 5.54
N ILE A 283 -23.02 18.90 4.73
CA ILE A 283 -21.70 19.54 4.90
C ILE A 283 -21.81 21.05 4.78
N GLN A 284 -22.46 21.56 3.72
CA GLN A 284 -22.55 22.99 3.45
C GLN A 284 -23.34 23.74 4.54
N SER A 285 -24.38 23.11 5.11
CA SER A 285 -25.14 23.68 6.22
C SER A 285 -24.27 23.91 7.47
N LYS A 286 -23.34 22.99 7.76
CA LYS A 286 -22.41 23.10 8.88
C LYS A 286 -21.18 23.94 8.56
N HIS A 287 -20.76 24.01 7.30
CA HIS A 287 -19.65 24.85 6.87
C HIS A 287 -19.93 26.33 7.15
N ASN A 288 -21.17 26.77 6.93
CA ASN A 288 -21.62 28.11 7.30
C ASN A 288 -21.54 28.41 8.81
N GLN A 289 -21.31 27.39 9.64
CA GLN A 289 -21.15 27.48 11.09
C GLN A 289 -19.69 27.25 11.53
N ASN A 290 -18.84 26.67 10.68
CA ASN A 290 -17.46 26.28 11.00
C ASN A 290 -16.58 26.24 9.73
N ASN A 291 -15.54 27.06 9.67
CA ASN A 291 -14.73 27.29 8.45
C ASN A 291 -13.92 26.07 7.98
N ASN A 292 -13.82 24.99 8.76
CA ASN A 292 -12.90 23.87 8.52
C ASN A 292 -13.54 22.67 7.78
N LEU A 293 -14.49 22.89 6.87
CA LEU A 293 -15.18 21.81 6.12
C LEU A 293 -15.01 21.90 4.60
N THR A 294 -14.21 22.86 4.11
CA THR A 294 -13.92 23.04 2.68
C THR A 294 -13.30 21.80 2.06
N SER A 295 -12.39 21.11 2.79
CA SER A 295 -11.73 19.90 2.28
C SER A 295 -12.74 18.80 1.94
N TYR A 296 -13.78 18.60 2.76
CA TYR A 296 -14.82 17.61 2.50
C TYR A 296 -15.70 17.97 1.29
N LEU A 297 -16.03 19.25 1.12
CA LEU A 297 -16.75 19.71 -0.07
C LEU A 297 -15.91 19.50 -1.34
N PHE A 298 -14.61 19.76 -1.25
CA PHE A 298 -13.68 19.55 -2.36
C PHE A 298 -13.57 18.06 -2.70
N GLN A 299 -13.34 17.18 -1.72
CA GLN A 299 -13.25 15.74 -1.92
C GLN A 299 -14.56 15.14 -2.48
N LEU A 300 -15.72 15.66 -2.07
CA LEU A 300 -17.01 15.22 -2.62
C LEU A 300 -17.21 15.67 -4.08
N ALA A 301 -16.72 16.86 -4.44
CA ALA A 301 -16.70 17.30 -5.84
C ALA A 301 -15.70 16.48 -6.67
N GLU A 302 -14.54 16.17 -6.11
CA GLU A 302 -13.48 15.36 -6.73
C GLU A 302 -13.98 13.94 -7.05
N CYS A 303 -14.55 13.23 -6.07
CA CYS A 303 -15.05 11.86 -6.29
C CYS A 303 -16.21 11.82 -7.31
N ARG A 304 -16.94 12.92 -7.48
CA ARG A 304 -18.00 13.07 -8.49
C ARG A 304 -17.49 13.59 -9.83
N SER A 305 -16.19 13.87 -9.95
CA SER A 305 -15.57 14.49 -11.12
C SER A 305 -16.21 15.84 -11.52
N ASP A 306 -16.74 16.60 -10.55
CA ASP A 306 -17.34 17.91 -10.79
C ASP A 306 -16.28 19.02 -10.75
N ILE A 307 -15.59 19.19 -11.88
CA ILE A 307 -14.51 20.18 -12.05
C ILE A 307 -15.00 21.61 -11.81
N ASN A 308 -16.25 21.92 -12.20
CA ASN A 308 -16.79 23.26 -12.02
C ASN A 308 -17.00 23.57 -10.54
N LYS A 309 -17.52 22.60 -9.78
CA LYS A 309 -17.65 22.73 -8.33
C LYS A 309 -16.30 22.84 -7.64
N MET A 310 -15.31 22.03 -8.02
CA MET A 310 -13.94 22.15 -7.49
C MET A 310 -13.37 23.56 -7.71
N LYS A 311 -13.50 24.10 -8.94
CA LYS A 311 -13.07 25.47 -9.25
C LYS A 311 -13.82 26.52 -8.42
N GLN A 312 -15.13 26.35 -8.25
CA GLN A 312 -15.94 27.25 -7.44
C GLN A 312 -15.46 27.25 -5.98
N ILE A 313 -15.21 26.07 -5.39
CA ILE A 313 -14.72 25.93 -4.01
C ILE A 313 -13.36 26.63 -3.87
N VAL A 314 -12.38 26.30 -4.71
CA VAL A 314 -11.02 26.89 -4.64
C VAL A 314 -11.05 28.39 -4.87
N SER A 315 -11.91 28.90 -5.77
CA SER A 315 -12.03 30.35 -6.00
C SER A 315 -12.52 31.14 -4.79
N SER A 316 -13.24 30.48 -3.88
CA SER A 316 -13.77 31.08 -2.65
C SER A 316 -12.78 31.08 -1.48
N LEU A 317 -11.62 30.41 -1.62
CA LEU A 317 -10.60 30.32 -0.58
C LEU A 317 -9.64 31.53 -0.60
N PRO A 318 -9.01 31.84 0.56
CA PRO A 318 -7.86 32.75 0.61
C PRO A 318 -6.74 32.31 -0.32
N GLU A 319 -5.99 33.27 -0.92
CA GLU A 319 -4.92 32.97 -1.88
C GLU A 319 -3.87 31.98 -1.32
N GLU A 320 -3.55 32.10 -0.03
CA GLU A 320 -2.56 31.24 0.66
C GLU A 320 -3.00 29.76 0.73
N GLU A 321 -4.31 29.49 0.67
CA GLU A 321 -4.86 28.14 0.75
C GLU A 321 -5.10 27.51 -0.63
N LYS A 322 -5.20 28.33 -1.70
CA LYS A 322 -5.51 27.83 -3.05
C LYS A 322 -4.49 26.82 -3.55
N SER A 323 -3.21 26.99 -3.21
CA SER A 323 -2.14 26.07 -3.61
C SER A 323 -2.23 24.69 -2.96
N MET A 324 -3.08 24.50 -1.94
CA MET A 324 -3.29 23.20 -1.29
C MET A 324 -4.20 22.27 -2.11
N TYR A 325 -4.88 22.78 -3.15
CA TYR A 325 -5.86 22.03 -3.91
C TYR A 325 -5.45 21.89 -5.37
N TYR A 326 -5.31 20.65 -5.83
CA TYR A 326 -5.05 20.34 -7.23
C TYR A 326 -6.37 20.13 -7.99
N ILE A 327 -6.59 20.92 -9.04
CA ILE A 327 -7.72 20.71 -9.96
C ILE A 327 -7.15 20.12 -11.25
N PRO A 328 -7.56 18.89 -11.65
CA PRO A 328 -7.11 18.30 -12.90
C PRO A 328 -7.46 19.19 -14.09
N GLU A 329 -6.49 19.48 -14.95
CA GLU A 329 -6.77 20.14 -16.22
C GLU A 329 -7.51 19.16 -17.15
N PRO A 330 -8.54 19.63 -17.90
CA PRO A 330 -9.20 18.78 -18.88
C PRO A 330 -8.18 18.37 -19.95
N VAL A 331 -8.03 17.06 -20.17
CA VAL A 331 -7.23 16.54 -21.28
C VAL A 331 -7.83 17.09 -22.57
N GLN A 332 -7.07 17.95 -23.27
CA GLN A 332 -7.46 18.39 -24.61
C GLN A 332 -7.42 17.18 -25.54
N ASP A 333 -8.60 16.71 -25.94
CA ASP A 333 -8.74 15.69 -26.96
C ASP A 333 -8.35 16.30 -28.32
N ASN A 334 -7.08 16.14 -28.71
CA ASN A 334 -6.53 16.64 -29.97
C ASN A 334 -7.02 15.83 -31.21
N SER A 335 -8.16 15.15 -31.13
CA SER A 335 -8.67 14.27 -32.20
C SER A 335 -9.67 14.93 -33.16
N VAL A 336 -9.76 16.27 -33.21
CA VAL A 336 -10.57 16.97 -34.22
C VAL A 336 -9.82 18.19 -34.76
N ASN A 337 -8.85 17.97 -35.65
CA ASN A 337 -8.43 18.94 -36.68
C ASN A 337 -7.52 18.27 -37.70
N ASP A 338 -8.03 17.23 -38.38
CA ASP A 338 -7.48 16.81 -39.66
C ASP A 338 -8.44 17.27 -40.77
N VAL A 339 -8.45 18.59 -41.00
CA VAL A 339 -9.03 19.18 -42.20
C VAL A 339 -7.93 19.17 -43.26
N MET A 340 -8.01 18.20 -44.18
CA MET A 340 -7.20 18.15 -45.39
C MET A 340 -7.18 19.52 -46.11
N PRO A 341 -6.01 20.03 -46.52
CA PRO A 341 -5.97 21.06 -47.54
C PRO A 341 -6.19 20.42 -48.91
N LYS A 342 -7.28 20.82 -49.58
CA LYS A 342 -7.37 20.75 -51.03
C LYS A 342 -6.32 21.72 -51.60
N ASN A 343 -5.39 21.20 -52.38
CA ASN A 343 -4.97 21.74 -53.67
C ASN A 343 -4.16 20.71 -54.44
#